data_AF-A0A031HSU3-F1
#
_entry.id   AF-A0A031HSU3-F1
#
_cell.length_a   1.000
_cell.length_b   1.000
_cell.length_c   1.000
_cell.angle_alpha   90.00
_cell.angle_beta   90.00
_cell.angle_gamma   90.00
#
_symmetry.space_group_name_H-M   'P 1'
#
loop_
_entity.id
_entity.type
_entity.pdbx_description
1 polymer ?
#
loop_
_entity_poly.entity_id
_entity_poly.type
_entity_poly.pdbx_seq_one_letter_code
_entity_poly.pdbx_strand_id
1 'polypeptide(L)'
;MSAYKPQTFQERAALSAKAKQAALEKLRAKPPLDPAIVAARVAAAEAKEAALAKARAEKQAAREQAIAEKKAAAEAAALAAAEAAAKAKPKMPTEAEMKAARDARYAARKQRAGRK
;
A
#
# COMPACT_ATOMS: atom_id res chain seq x y z
N MET A 1 -47.28 -5.83 43.38
CA MET A 1 -46.29 -5.22 42.46
C MET A 1 -46.33 -5.98 41.14
N SER A 2 -46.71 -5.36 40.03
CA SER A 2 -46.70 -6.04 38.73
C SER A 2 -45.26 -6.32 38.29
N ALA A 3 -44.95 -7.57 37.96
CA ALA A 3 -43.63 -7.95 37.45
C ALA A 3 -43.34 -7.23 36.12
N TYR A 4 -42.12 -6.69 36.00
CA TYR A 4 -41.63 -6.04 34.78
C TYR A 4 -41.62 -7.04 33.62
N LYS A 5 -42.27 -6.69 32.51
CA LYS A 5 -42.26 -7.48 31.27
C LYS A 5 -41.34 -6.81 30.25
N PRO A 6 -40.25 -7.48 29.83
CA PRO A 6 -39.36 -6.95 28.81
C PRO A 6 -40.03 -7.00 27.43
N GLN A 7 -39.78 -5.97 26.62
CA GLN A 7 -40.31 -5.87 25.26
C GLN A 7 -39.80 -7.02 24.38
N THR A 8 -40.72 -7.67 23.67
CA THR A 8 -40.36 -8.74 22.72
C THR A 8 -39.69 -8.15 21.47
N PHE A 9 -39.02 -8.99 20.67
CA PHE A 9 -38.40 -8.53 19.42
C PHE A 9 -39.43 -7.92 18.45
N GLN A 10 -40.60 -8.53 18.35
CA GLN A 10 -41.68 -8.05 17.48
C GLN A 10 -42.18 -6.67 17.91
N GLU A 11 -42.31 -6.43 19.21
CA GLU A 11 -42.68 -5.12 19.76
C GLU A 11 -41.62 -4.05 19.45
N ARG A 12 -40.33 -4.39 19.60
CA ARG A 12 -39.23 -3.48 19.24
C ARG A 12 -39.19 -3.17 17.74
N ALA A 13 -39.43 -4.17 16.90
CA ALA A 13 -39.48 -3.99 15.44
C ALA A 13 -40.65 -3.09 15.03
N ALA A 14 -41.83 -3.31 15.60
CA ALA A 14 -43.02 -2.49 15.36
C ALA A 14 -42.80 -1.04 15.82
N LEU A 15 -42.19 -0.81 16.99
CA LEU A 15 -41.82 0.52 17.46
C LEU A 15 -40.83 1.22 16.53
N SER A 16 -39.82 0.49 16.04
CA SER A 16 -38.84 1.03 15.10
C SER A 16 -39.46 1.42 13.77
N ALA A 17 -40.40 0.62 13.25
CA ALA A 17 -41.14 0.94 12.03
C ALA A 17 -42.01 2.19 12.21
N LYS A 18 -42.74 2.29 13.33
CA LYS A 18 -43.52 3.48 13.69
C LYS A 18 -42.66 4.73 13.83
N ALA A 19 -41.49 4.61 14.46
CA ALA A 19 -40.56 5.74 14.62
C ALA A 19 -40.02 6.23 13.26
N LYS A 20 -39.70 5.31 12.34
CA LYS A 20 -39.29 5.65 10.97
C LYS A 20 -40.42 6.35 10.22
N GLN A 21 -41.64 5.83 10.29
CA GLN A 21 -42.81 6.44 9.66
C GLN A 21 -43.05 7.86 10.19
N ALA A 22 -43.05 8.04 11.51
CA ALA A 22 -43.19 9.35 12.14
C ALA A 22 -42.06 10.32 11.76
N ALA A 23 -40.82 9.83 11.63
CA ALA A 23 -39.70 10.66 11.18
C ALA A 23 -39.87 11.10 9.71
N LEU A 24 -40.34 10.21 8.83
CA LEU A 24 -40.62 10.55 7.44
C LEU A 24 -41.79 11.52 7.30
N GLU A 25 -42.84 11.35 8.10
CA GLU A 25 -43.97 12.29 8.14
C GLU A 25 -43.52 13.68 8.59
N LYS A 26 -42.71 13.76 9.66
CA LYS A 26 -42.11 15.03 10.11
C LYS A 26 -41.21 15.66 9.05
N LEU A 27 -40.47 14.86 8.29
CA LEU A 27 -39.62 15.35 7.21
C LEU A 27 -40.46 15.89 6.05
N ARG A 28 -41.53 15.19 5.67
CA ARG A 28 -42.46 15.64 4.60
C ARG A 28 -43.24 16.89 5.00
N ALA A 29 -43.61 17.01 6.27
CA ALA A 29 -44.30 18.18 6.81
C ALA A 29 -43.38 19.40 7.00
N LYS A 30 -42.06 19.23 6.88
CA LYS A 30 -41.12 20.33 7.01
C LYS A 30 -41.27 21.28 5.83
N PRO A 31 -41.47 22.60 6.06
CA PRO A 31 -41.55 23.55 4.96
C PRO A 31 -40.24 23.58 4.17
N PRO A 32 -40.30 23.89 2.87
CA PRO A 32 -39.10 24.07 2.07
C PRO A 32 -38.23 25.16 2.70
N LEU A 33 -36.90 24.95 2.66
CA LEU A 33 -35.96 25.97 3.09
C LEU A 33 -36.05 27.19 2.17
N ASP A 34 -35.80 28.36 2.73
CA ASP A 34 -35.69 29.62 1.98
C ASP A 34 -34.72 29.44 0.79
N PRO A 35 -35.15 29.75 -0.45
CA PRO A 35 -34.30 29.63 -1.64
C PRO A 35 -32.96 30.38 -1.50
N ALA A 36 -32.91 31.50 -0.77
CA ALA A 36 -31.66 32.24 -0.56
C ALA A 36 -30.65 31.42 0.26
N ILE A 37 -31.12 30.69 1.28
CA ILE A 37 -30.27 29.81 2.10
C ILE A 37 -29.80 28.60 1.29
N VAL A 38 -30.67 28.05 0.45
CA VAL A 38 -30.32 26.92 -0.43
C VAL A 38 -29.24 27.34 -1.42
N ALA A 39 -29.40 28.49 -2.08
CA ALA A 39 -28.42 29.03 -3.00
C ALA A 39 -27.05 29.28 -2.31
N ALA A 40 -27.07 29.85 -1.10
CA ALA A 40 -25.84 30.06 -0.32
C ALA A 40 -25.13 28.73 0.02
N ARG A 41 -25.88 27.68 0.34
CA ARG A 41 -25.32 26.34 0.62
C ARG A 41 -24.74 25.69 -0.63
N VAL A 42 -25.40 25.83 -1.78
CA VAL A 42 -24.90 25.31 -3.06
C VAL A 42 -23.61 26.03 -3.43
N ALA A 43 -23.58 27.36 -3.40
CA ALA A 43 -22.36 28.13 -3.68
C ALA A 43 -21.20 27.78 -2.74
N ALA A 44 -21.49 27.58 -1.45
CA ALA A 44 -20.48 27.15 -0.48
C ALA A 44 -19.97 25.71 -0.75
N ALA A 45 -20.84 24.81 -1.21
CA ALA A 45 -20.45 23.45 -1.59
C ALA A 45 -19.59 23.45 -2.85
N GLU A 46 -19.96 24.23 -3.86
CA GLU A 46 -19.20 24.39 -5.10
C GLU A 46 -17.81 24.99 -4.85
N ALA A 47 -17.72 26.03 -3.99
CA ALA A 47 -16.44 26.61 -3.60
C ALA A 47 -15.54 25.60 -2.87
N LYS A 48 -16.12 24.78 -2.00
CA LYS A 48 -15.38 23.69 -1.31
C LYS A 48 -14.92 22.62 -2.28
N GLU A 49 -15.76 22.17 -3.20
CA GLU A 49 -15.37 21.17 -4.20
C GLU A 49 -14.27 21.72 -5.13
N ALA A 50 -14.35 22.98 -5.55
CA ALA A 50 -13.30 23.61 -6.33
C ALA A 50 -11.96 23.67 -5.56
N ALA A 51 -11.99 24.00 -4.26
CA ALA A 51 -10.80 24.00 -3.42
C ALA A 51 -10.23 22.58 -3.23
N LEU A 52 -11.09 21.59 -2.97
CA LEU A 52 -10.68 20.19 -2.82
C LEU A 52 -10.15 19.61 -4.13
N ALA A 53 -10.70 19.97 -5.28
CA ALA A 53 -10.22 19.54 -6.58
C ALA A 53 -8.78 20.04 -6.83
N LYS A 54 -8.50 21.31 -6.53
CA LYS A 54 -7.14 21.87 -6.62
C LYS A 54 -6.17 21.15 -5.67
N ALA A 55 -6.55 20.99 -4.40
CA ALA A 55 -5.72 20.29 -3.42
C ALA A 55 -5.46 18.81 -3.81
N ARG A 56 -6.44 18.13 -4.41
CA ARG A 56 -6.28 16.76 -4.93
C ARG A 56 -5.30 16.73 -6.10
N ALA A 57 -5.39 17.66 -7.05
CA ALA A 57 -4.48 17.75 -8.18
C ALA A 57 -3.03 17.99 -7.74
N GLU A 58 -2.81 18.93 -6.82
CA GLU A 58 -1.48 19.21 -6.25
C GLU A 58 -0.90 17.97 -5.53
N LYS A 59 -1.73 17.30 -4.72
CA LYS A 59 -1.32 16.08 -4.01
C LYS A 59 -1.02 14.93 -4.96
N GLN A 60 -1.76 14.80 -6.06
CA GLN A 60 -1.50 13.79 -7.09
C GLN A 60 -0.16 14.06 -7.78
N ALA A 61 0.10 15.29 -8.21
CA ALA A 61 1.36 15.68 -8.82
C ALA A 61 2.56 15.41 -7.88
N ALA A 62 2.46 15.80 -6.60
CA ALA A 62 3.51 15.53 -5.61
C ALA A 62 3.72 14.03 -5.38
N ARG A 63 2.64 13.23 -5.37
CA ARG A 63 2.74 11.78 -5.21
C ARG A 63 3.39 11.11 -6.42
N GLU A 64 3.07 11.56 -7.62
CA GLU A 64 3.67 11.04 -8.86
C GLU A 64 5.17 11.32 -8.92
N GLN A 65 5.59 12.55 -8.56
CA GLN A 65 7.00 12.91 -8.44
C GLN A 65 7.72 12.01 -7.41
N ALA A 66 7.16 11.86 -6.21
CA ALA A 66 7.76 11.01 -5.17
C ALA A 66 7.84 9.53 -5.58
N ILE A 67 6.88 9.03 -6.36
CA ILE A 67 6.93 7.66 -6.89
C ILE A 67 8.01 7.54 -7.97
N ALA A 68 8.12 8.53 -8.88
CA ALA A 68 9.14 8.54 -9.92
C ALA A 68 10.55 8.56 -9.33
N GLU A 69 10.80 9.43 -8.34
CA GLU A 69 12.08 9.50 -7.63
C GLU A 69 12.42 8.19 -6.93
N LYS A 70 11.46 7.58 -6.23
CA LYS A 70 11.66 6.29 -5.56
C LYS A 70 11.96 5.17 -6.54
N LYS A 71 11.29 5.14 -7.70
CA LYS A 71 11.56 4.15 -8.75
C LYS A 71 12.96 4.33 -9.33
N ALA A 72 13.34 5.57 -9.66
CA ALA A 72 14.69 5.86 -10.16
C ALA A 72 15.78 5.47 -9.14
N ALA A 73 15.57 5.75 -7.86
CA ALA A 73 16.48 5.34 -6.79
C ALA A 73 16.56 3.82 -6.64
N ALA A 74 15.43 3.12 -6.73
CA ALA A 74 15.38 1.66 -6.64
C ALA A 74 16.07 0.99 -7.85
N GLU A 75 15.87 1.52 -9.05
CA GLU A 75 16.54 1.04 -10.26
C GLU A 75 18.06 1.25 -10.19
N ALA A 76 18.50 2.45 -9.77
CA ALA A 76 19.92 2.72 -9.57
C ALA A 76 20.55 1.79 -8.52
N ALA A 77 19.85 1.53 -7.41
CA ALA A 77 20.30 0.60 -6.38
C ALA A 77 20.36 -0.84 -6.90
N ALA A 78 19.38 -1.28 -7.70
CA ALA A 78 19.36 -2.60 -8.30
C ALA A 78 20.52 -2.80 -9.29
N LEU A 79 20.82 -1.80 -10.12
CA LEU A 79 21.96 -1.83 -11.03
C LEU A 79 23.28 -1.90 -10.26
N ALA A 80 23.46 -1.07 -9.23
CA ALA A 80 24.66 -1.10 -8.39
C ALA A 80 24.84 -2.45 -7.68
N ALA A 81 23.75 -3.04 -7.19
CA ALA A 81 23.77 -4.37 -6.57
C ALA A 81 24.12 -5.47 -7.59
N ALA A 82 23.59 -5.40 -8.81
CA ALA A 82 23.90 -6.34 -9.88
C ALA A 82 25.38 -6.25 -10.30
N GLU A 83 25.94 -5.05 -10.42
CA GLU A 83 27.36 -4.85 -10.70
C GLU A 83 28.26 -5.36 -9.57
N ALA A 84 27.90 -5.10 -8.32
CA ALA A 84 28.63 -5.61 -7.17
C ALA A 84 28.60 -7.14 -7.13
N ALA A 85 27.44 -7.75 -7.39
CA ALA A 85 27.30 -9.20 -7.47
C ALA A 85 28.13 -9.79 -8.63
N ALA A 86 28.18 -9.12 -9.79
CA ALA A 86 29.02 -9.56 -10.91
C ALA A 86 30.51 -9.51 -10.58
N LYS A 87 30.97 -8.47 -9.88
CA LYS A 87 32.37 -8.34 -9.42
C LYS A 87 32.73 -9.33 -8.31
N ALA A 88 31.77 -9.71 -7.47
CA ALA A 88 31.97 -10.63 -6.35
C ALA A 88 31.91 -12.11 -6.74
N LYS A 89 31.56 -12.46 -7.99
CA LYS A 89 31.57 -13.86 -8.43
C LYS A 89 32.99 -14.43 -8.30
N PRO A 90 33.22 -15.47 -7.48
CA PRO A 90 34.53 -16.08 -7.36
C PRO A 90 34.95 -16.63 -8.73
N LYS A 91 36.14 -16.25 -9.20
CA LYS A 91 36.74 -16.86 -10.39
C LYS A 91 37.00 -18.32 -10.04
N MET A 92 36.16 -19.21 -10.57
CA MET A 92 36.44 -20.63 -10.52
C MET A 92 37.74 -20.88 -11.30
N PRO A 93 38.72 -21.60 -10.71
CA PRO A 93 39.94 -21.91 -11.40
C PRO A 93 39.62 -22.71 -12.66
N THR A 94 40.29 -22.37 -13.75
CA THR A 94 40.12 -23.03 -15.04
C THR A 94 40.60 -24.48 -14.96
N GLU A 95 40.16 -25.34 -15.90
CA GLU A 95 40.59 -26.74 -15.95
C GLU A 95 42.12 -26.89 -16.06
N ALA A 96 42.77 -25.93 -16.73
CA ALA A 96 44.22 -25.87 -16.85
C ALA A 96 44.91 -25.63 -15.49
N GLU A 97 44.38 -24.69 -14.69
CA GLU A 97 44.91 -24.39 -13.35
C GLU A 97 44.67 -25.56 -12.38
N MET A 98 43.50 -26.22 -12.47
CA MET A 98 43.20 -27.42 -11.67
C MET A 98 44.10 -28.60 -12.05
N LYS A 99 44.42 -28.77 -13.34
CA LYS A 99 45.36 -29.79 -13.83
C LYS A 99 46.78 -29.49 -13.36
N ALA A 100 47.24 -28.24 -13.48
CA ALA A 100 48.55 -27.83 -12.99
C ALA A 100 48.70 -28.07 -11.47
N ALA A 101 47.66 -27.75 -10.68
CA ALA A 101 47.64 -28.03 -9.24
C ALA A 101 47.68 -29.54 -8.94
N ARG A 102 46.99 -30.36 -9.74
CA ARG A 102 47.00 -31.82 -9.60
C ARG A 102 48.36 -32.41 -9.94
N ASP A 103 48.97 -31.96 -11.03
CA ASP A 103 50.28 -32.43 -11.48
C ASP A 103 51.37 -32.01 -10.48
N ALA A 104 51.31 -30.80 -9.92
CA ALA A 104 52.19 -30.36 -8.84
C ALA A 104 52.04 -31.22 -7.57
N ARG A 105 50.81 -31.56 -7.18
CA ARG A 105 50.55 -32.48 -6.05
C ARG A 105 51.05 -33.88 -6.34
N TYR A 106 50.90 -34.38 -7.56
CA TYR A 106 51.38 -35.70 -7.95
C TYR A 106 52.90 -35.76 -7.97
N ALA A 107 53.57 -34.73 -8.50
CA ALA A 107 55.02 -34.59 -8.46
C ALA A 107 55.55 -34.54 -7.02
N ALA A 108 54.94 -33.73 -6.15
CA ALA A 108 55.31 -33.66 -4.73
C ALA A 108 55.10 -34.99 -4.01
N ARG A 109 54.01 -35.71 -4.30
CA ARG A 109 53.75 -37.05 -3.75
C ARG A 109 54.80 -38.05 -4.24
N LYS A 110 55.12 -38.03 -5.53
CA LYS A 110 56.13 -38.92 -6.13
C LYS A 110 57.52 -38.67 -5.54
N GLN A 111 57.90 -37.41 -5.35
CA GLN A 111 59.16 -37.04 -4.69
C GLN A 111 59.21 -37.53 -3.23
N ARG A 112 58.09 -37.49 -2.49
CA ARG A 112 58.01 -38.05 -1.13
C ARG A 112 58.05 -39.58 -1.13
N ALA A 113 57.39 -40.22 -2.08
CA ALA A 113 57.34 -41.68 -2.19
C ALA A 113 58.67 -42.28 -2.67
N GLY A 114 59.43 -41.56 -3.49
CA GLY A 114 60.77 -41.98 -3.95
C GLY A 114 61.92 -41.57 -3.03
N ARG A 115 61.64 -40.86 -1.92
CA ARG A 115 62.62 -40.51 -0.86
C ARG A 115 62.49 -41.43 0.36
N LYS A 116 61.88 -42.60 0.18
CA LYS A 116 61.76 -43.66 1.17
C LYS A 116 62.55 -44.87 0.71
#